data_AF-A0A060BQQ9-F1
#
_entry.id   AF-A0A060BQQ9-F1
#
_cell.length_a   1.000
_cell.length_b   1.000
_cell.length_c   1.000
_cell.angle_alpha   90.00
_cell.angle_beta   90.00
_cell.angle_gamma   90.00
#
_symmetry.space_group_name_H-M   'P 1'
#
loop_
_entity.id
_entity.type
_entity.pdbx_description
1 polymer ?
#
loop_
_entity_poly.entity_id
_entity_poly.type
_entity_poly.pdbx_seq_one_letter_code
_entity_poly.pdbx_strand_id
1 'polypeptide(L)'
;DDWYLDIDYLDTVASVYLNDALALSADNSFRRYRPNVSGMLKAGDNLIRIVLRSSIAESAKRQAQQPFYVPYHTGISPIANGNMLRKPQCHFGWDWNIAIAPLGLYGTIALRKLETARIEHVTTRQVHNADSSVDLQVTATLYSKNPGIVP
;
A
#
# COMPACT_ATOMS: atom_id res chain seq x y z
N ASP A 1 -5.19 1.58 -24.65
CA ASP A 1 -4.22 2.15 -23.71
C ASP A 1 -4.22 1.41 -22.40
N ASP A 2 -3.03 1.19 -21.84
CA ASP A 2 -2.89 0.59 -20.51
C ASP A 2 -2.87 1.68 -19.45
N TRP A 3 -3.80 1.59 -18.51
CA TRP A 3 -3.97 2.54 -17.41
C TRP A 3 -3.95 1.81 -16.08
N TYR A 4 -3.37 2.46 -15.07
CA TYR A 4 -3.35 1.98 -13.71
C TYR A 4 -3.57 3.12 -12.73
N LEU A 5 -4.14 2.83 -11.56
CA LEU A 5 -4.05 3.73 -10.42
C LEU A 5 -2.72 3.51 -9.74
N ASP A 6 -2.07 4.57 -9.28
CA ASP A 6 -0.83 4.52 -8.51
C ASP A 6 -1.13 5.10 -7.13
N ILE A 7 -1.26 4.21 -6.14
CA ILE A 7 -1.70 4.54 -4.79
C ILE A 7 -0.55 4.28 -3.84
N ASP A 8 -0.02 5.34 -3.25
CA ASP A 8 1.23 5.30 -2.49
C ASP A 8 1.03 4.75 -1.07
N TYR A 9 0.05 5.28 -0.34
CA TYR A 9 -0.20 4.91 1.05
C TYR A 9 -1.70 4.94 1.35
N LEU A 10 -2.28 3.75 1.48
CA LEU A 10 -3.67 3.51 1.85
C LEU A 10 -3.75 2.83 3.23
N ASP A 11 -4.38 3.49 4.21
CA ASP A 11 -4.37 3.09 5.61
C ASP A 11 -5.76 2.66 6.11
N THR A 12 -6.09 1.39 6.28
CA THR A 12 -5.33 0.16 5.92
C THR A 12 -6.21 -0.73 5.04
N VAL A 13 -7.36 -1.12 5.59
CA VAL A 13 -8.28 -2.04 4.94
C VAL A 13 -9.26 -1.23 4.12
N ALA A 14 -9.15 -1.35 2.81
CA ALA A 14 -9.78 -0.43 1.88
C ALA A 14 -10.26 -1.14 0.62
N SER A 15 -11.34 -0.63 0.06
CA SER A 15 -11.85 -1.02 -1.25
C SER A 15 -11.87 0.21 -2.15
N VAL A 16 -11.14 0.16 -3.26
CA VAL A 16 -11.06 1.25 -4.24
C VAL A 16 -11.89 0.86 -5.45
N TYR A 17 -12.80 1.76 -5.83
CA TYR A 17 -13.70 1.60 -6.96
C TYR A 17 -13.42 2.67 -8.02
N LEU A 18 -13.56 2.29 -9.28
CA LEU A 18 -13.57 3.21 -10.42
C LEU A 18 -14.86 2.97 -11.20
N ASN A 19 -15.71 3.99 -11.31
CA ASN A 19 -17.04 3.87 -11.93
C ASN A 19 -17.83 2.66 -11.39
N ASP A 20 -17.83 2.51 -10.07
CA ASP A 20 -18.45 1.40 -9.31
C ASP A 20 -17.87 -0.01 -9.51
N ALA A 21 -16.92 -0.19 -10.44
CA ALA A 21 -16.15 -1.42 -10.54
C ALA A 21 -15.05 -1.47 -9.46
N LEU A 22 -14.93 -2.60 -8.75
CA LEU A 22 -13.89 -2.80 -7.75
C LEU A 22 -12.52 -2.95 -8.43
N ALA A 23 -11.66 -1.94 -8.27
CA ALA A 23 -10.32 -1.91 -8.83
C ALA A 23 -9.28 -2.56 -7.90
N LEU A 24 -9.47 -2.42 -6.58
CA LEU A 24 -8.52 -2.91 -5.59
C LEU A 24 -9.21 -3.23 -4.25
N SER A 25 -8.83 -4.37 -3.66
CA SER A 25 -9.00 -4.65 -2.23
C SER A 25 -7.62 -4.61 -1.58
N ALA A 26 -7.43 -3.72 -0.61
CA ALA A 26 -6.18 -3.50 0.10
C ALA A 26 -6.35 -3.78 1.60
N ASP A 27 -5.29 -4.26 2.23
CA ASP A 27 -5.27 -4.58 3.66
C ASP A 27 -3.90 -4.38 4.33
N ASN A 28 -3.02 -3.59 3.71
CA ASN A 28 -1.66 -3.38 4.18
C ASN A 28 -1.18 -1.95 3.89
N SER A 29 -1.01 -1.17 4.95
CA SER A 29 -0.59 0.24 4.92
C SER A 29 0.84 0.45 4.43
N PHE A 30 1.64 -0.61 4.40
CA PHE A 30 3.05 -0.56 4.03
C PHE A 30 3.29 -0.91 2.56
N ARG A 31 2.23 -1.07 1.77
CA ARG A 31 2.30 -1.42 0.36
C ARG A 31 1.85 -0.25 -0.50
N ARG A 32 2.60 -0.02 -1.56
CA ARG A 32 2.13 0.71 -2.74
C ARG A 32 1.28 -0.22 -3.60
N TYR A 33 0.21 0.32 -4.17
CA TYR A 33 -0.72 -0.44 -5.01
C TYR A 33 -0.81 0.15 -6.41
N ARG A 34 -0.78 -0.74 -7.42
CA ARG A 34 -0.84 -0.37 -8.84
C ARG A 34 -1.87 -1.19 -9.65
N PRO A 35 -3.17 -1.20 -9.29
CA PRO A 35 -4.16 -1.98 -10.01
C PRO A 35 -4.33 -1.48 -11.45
N ASN A 36 -4.43 -2.40 -12.41
CA ASN A 36 -4.83 -2.06 -13.77
C ASN A 36 -6.30 -1.62 -13.77
N VAL A 37 -6.59 -0.51 -14.45
CA VAL A 37 -7.95 0.06 -14.56
C VAL A 37 -8.36 0.37 -16.00
N SER A 38 -7.62 -0.14 -17.00
CA SER A 38 -7.85 0.18 -18.42
C SER A 38 -9.30 -0.07 -18.86
N GLY A 39 -9.89 -1.19 -18.43
CA GLY A 39 -11.26 -1.59 -18.79
C GLY A 39 -12.36 -0.95 -17.95
N MET A 40 -12.02 -0.10 -16.99
CA MET A 40 -12.96 0.53 -16.05
C MET A 40 -13.16 2.02 -16.35
N LEU A 41 -12.32 2.60 -17.21
CA LEU A 41 -12.38 4.00 -17.61
C LEU A 41 -13.43 4.23 -18.69
N LYS A 42 -14.04 5.42 -18.65
CA LYS A 42 -14.87 5.95 -19.73
C LYS A 42 -14.34 7.30 -20.21
N ALA A 43 -14.70 7.70 -21.42
CA ALA A 43 -14.38 9.04 -21.91
C ALA A 43 -15.09 10.11 -21.05
N GLY A 44 -14.39 11.20 -20.76
CA GLY A 44 -14.89 12.28 -19.90
C GLY A 44 -14.73 11.98 -18.41
N ASP A 45 -15.77 12.29 -17.64
CA ASP A 45 -15.71 12.23 -16.18
C ASP A 45 -15.67 10.79 -15.66
N ASN A 46 -14.79 10.54 -14.69
CA ASN A 46 -14.65 9.26 -14.01
C ASN A 46 -14.74 9.47 -12.51
N LEU A 47 -15.40 8.55 -11.80
CA LEU A 47 -15.54 8.61 -10.34
C LEU A 47 -14.64 7.57 -9.68
N ILE A 48 -13.71 8.04 -8.84
CA ILE A 48 -12.95 7.18 -7.94
C ILE A 48 -13.58 7.24 -6.55
N ARG A 49 -13.96 6.10 -5.99
CA ARG A 49 -14.53 5.98 -4.65
C ARG A 49 -13.66 5.06 -3.80
N ILE A 50 -13.19 5.56 -2.66
CA ILE A 50 -12.38 4.79 -1.71
C ILE A 50 -13.22 4.55 -0.46
N VAL A 51 -13.43 3.29 -0.10
CA VAL A 51 -14.12 2.88 1.12
C VAL A 51 -13.10 2.35 2.10
N LEU A 52 -12.85 3.08 3.17
CA LEU A 52 -11.95 2.70 4.25
C LEU A 52 -12.75 2.02 5.37
N ARG A 53 -12.36 0.82 5.77
CA ARG A 53 -13.00 0.09 6.86
C ARG A 53 -12.38 0.50 8.19
N SER A 54 -13.22 0.60 9.23
CA SER A 54 -12.75 0.85 10.60
C SER A 54 -11.71 -0.19 11.01
N SER A 55 -10.50 0.27 11.39
CA SER A 55 -9.43 -0.61 11.83
C SER A 55 -9.82 -1.43 13.06
N ILE A 56 -10.63 -0.86 13.96
CA ILE A 56 -11.09 -1.52 15.19
C ILE A 56 -12.06 -2.66 14.87
N ALA A 57 -13.05 -2.40 14.02
CA ALA A 57 -14.04 -3.42 13.65
C ALA A 57 -13.39 -4.56 12.85
N GLU A 58 -12.51 -4.21 11.91
CA GLU A 58 -11.83 -5.19 11.07
C GLU A 58 -10.79 -6.01 11.85
N SER A 59 -10.06 -5.41 12.79
CA SER A 59 -9.14 -6.14 13.65
C SER A 59 -9.87 -7.12 14.58
N ALA A 60 -10.99 -6.69 15.18
CA ALA A 60 -11.83 -7.57 16.00
C ALA A 60 -12.39 -8.75 15.20
N LYS A 61 -12.87 -8.50 13.98
CA LYS A 61 -13.33 -9.55 13.06
C LYS A 61 -12.21 -10.56 12.77
N ARG A 62 -11.00 -10.09 12.44
CA ARG A 62 -9.85 -10.97 12.17
C ARG A 62 -9.42 -11.77 13.39
N GLN A 63 -9.47 -11.16 14.57
CA GLN A 63 -9.19 -11.84 15.83
C GLN A 63 -10.17 -12.98 16.10
N ALA A 64 -11.47 -12.76 15.85
CA ALA A 64 -12.52 -13.77 16.02
C ALA A 64 -12.44 -14.93 15.02
N GLN A 65 -11.74 -14.72 13.89
CA GLN A 65 -11.49 -15.76 12.88
C GLN A 65 -10.25 -16.61 13.18
N GLN A 66 -9.43 -16.22 14.17
CA GLN A 66 -8.28 -17.01 14.56
C GLN A 66 -8.73 -18.29 15.29
N PRO A 67 -8.02 -19.42 15.11
CA PRO A 67 -8.33 -20.66 15.82
C PRO A 67 -8.11 -20.57 17.34
N PHE A 68 -7.41 -19.53 17.80
CA PHE A 68 -7.19 -19.21 19.20
C PHE A 68 -7.01 -17.70 19.37
N TYR A 69 -7.14 -17.21 20.60
CA TYR A 69 -6.92 -15.81 20.92
C TYR A 69 -5.45 -15.41 20.74
N VAL A 70 -5.20 -14.36 19.96
CA VAL A 70 -3.85 -13.84 19.73
C VAL A 70 -3.64 -12.64 20.66
N PRO A 71 -2.75 -12.76 21.66
CA PRO A 71 -2.61 -11.73 22.67
C PRO A 71 -2.04 -10.43 22.10
N TYR A 72 -2.46 -9.31 22.70
CA TYR A 72 -1.90 -7.97 22.53
C TYR A 72 -1.73 -7.31 23.90
N HIS A 73 -0.91 -6.26 23.99
CA HIS A 73 -0.57 -5.64 25.26
C HIS A 73 -1.56 -4.52 25.65
N THR A 74 -2.59 -4.87 26.43
CA THR A 74 -3.66 -3.95 26.84
C THR A 74 -3.18 -2.73 27.64
N GLY A 75 -2.08 -2.87 28.40
CA GLY A 75 -1.54 -1.78 29.22
C GLY A 75 -0.79 -0.69 28.46
N ILE A 76 -0.48 -0.91 27.17
CA ILE A 76 0.34 -0.01 26.34
C ILE A 76 -0.39 0.32 25.04
N SER A 77 -1.12 -0.63 24.46
CA SER A 77 -1.98 -0.44 23.30
C SER A 77 -3.45 -0.65 23.70
N PRO A 78 -4.14 0.41 24.18
CA PRO A 78 -5.50 0.30 24.72
C PRO A 78 -6.55 0.00 23.63
N ILE A 79 -6.26 0.25 22.35
CA ILE A 79 -7.14 -0.18 21.26
C ILE A 79 -6.80 -1.61 20.87
N ALA A 80 -7.79 -2.50 21.01
CA ALA A 80 -7.60 -3.93 20.85
C ALA A 80 -7.20 -4.38 19.44
N ASN A 81 -6.52 -5.53 19.40
CA ASN A 81 -6.31 -6.35 18.21
C ASN A 81 -5.51 -5.68 17.06
N GLY A 82 -4.79 -4.58 17.31
CA GLY A 82 -3.99 -3.91 16.28
C GLY A 82 -2.95 -4.81 15.59
N ASN A 83 -2.49 -5.83 16.30
CA ASN A 83 -1.64 -6.92 15.82
C ASN A 83 -2.25 -7.74 14.67
N MET A 84 -3.58 -7.68 14.46
CA MET A 84 -4.28 -8.37 13.36
C MET A 84 -4.17 -7.64 12.01
N LEU A 85 -3.65 -6.40 11.98
CA LEU A 85 -3.57 -5.57 10.79
C LEU A 85 -2.13 -5.21 10.42
N ARG A 86 -1.84 -5.14 9.12
CA ARG A 86 -0.57 -4.62 8.59
C ARG A 86 -0.62 -3.09 8.53
N LYS A 87 -0.59 -2.47 9.71
CA LYS A 87 -0.70 -1.02 9.97
C LYS A 87 0.34 -0.59 11.01
N PRO A 88 0.76 0.70 11.07
CA PRO A 88 1.59 1.18 12.18
C PRO A 88 0.96 0.84 13.54
N GLN A 89 1.69 0.13 14.39
CA GLN A 89 1.14 -0.43 15.62
C GLN A 89 0.89 0.63 16.70
N CYS A 90 1.71 1.69 16.73
CA CYS A 90 1.51 2.83 17.63
C CYS A 90 0.19 3.57 17.40
N HIS A 91 -0.47 3.41 16.25
CA HIS A 91 -1.83 3.93 16.04
C HIS A 91 -2.83 3.41 17.07
N PHE A 92 -2.61 2.21 17.60
CA PHE A 92 -3.43 1.58 18.64
C PHE A 92 -3.03 2.00 20.07
N GLY A 93 -2.09 2.95 20.17
CA GLY A 93 -1.49 3.47 21.40
C GLY A 93 -0.16 2.81 21.74
N TRP A 94 0.65 3.56 22.48
CA TRP A 94 1.89 3.10 23.07
C TRP A 94 2.17 3.88 24.37
N ASP A 95 3.22 3.52 25.11
CA ASP A 95 3.63 4.21 26.34
C ASP A 95 4.12 5.66 26.11
N TRP A 96 4.24 6.07 24.83
CA TRP A 96 4.66 7.41 24.40
C TRP A 96 3.64 8.14 23.51
N ASN A 97 2.46 7.57 23.20
CA ASN A 97 1.45 8.28 22.38
C ASN A 97 0.00 7.89 22.66
N ILE A 98 -0.91 8.82 22.33
CA ILE A 98 -2.36 8.59 22.36
C ILE A 98 -2.79 7.52 21.33
N ALA A 99 -3.77 6.71 21.72
CA ALA A 99 -4.40 5.73 20.83
C ALA A 99 -5.57 6.37 20.06
N ILE A 100 -5.48 6.37 18.72
CA ILE A 100 -6.50 7.01 17.84
C ILE A 100 -7.00 6.04 16.76
N ALA A 101 -6.19 5.06 16.36
CA ALA A 101 -6.44 4.16 15.24
C ALA A 101 -6.95 4.89 13.98
N PRO A 102 -6.23 5.91 13.47
CA PRO A 102 -6.67 6.71 12.33
C PRO A 102 -6.78 5.86 11.07
N LEU A 103 -7.45 6.34 10.03
CA LEU A 103 -7.55 5.66 8.73
C LEU A 103 -7.68 6.72 7.63
N GLY A 104 -7.19 6.43 6.44
CA GLY A 104 -7.13 7.44 5.38
C GLY A 104 -6.33 7.02 4.16
N LEU A 105 -6.33 7.90 3.16
CA LEU A 105 -5.32 7.94 2.12
C LEU A 105 -4.26 8.95 2.58
N TYR A 106 -3.11 8.48 3.05
CA TYR A 106 -2.04 9.36 3.54
C TYR A 106 -1.07 9.78 2.45
N GLY A 107 -1.02 9.02 1.36
CA GLY A 107 -0.17 9.28 0.22
C GLY A 107 -0.95 9.84 -0.97
N THR A 108 -0.34 9.73 -2.14
CA THR A 108 -0.97 10.15 -3.39
C THR A 108 -1.81 9.03 -4.00
N ILE A 109 -2.83 9.42 -4.77
CA ILE A 109 -3.51 8.58 -5.74
C ILE A 109 -3.43 9.28 -7.09
N ALA A 110 -2.95 8.57 -8.12
CA ALA A 110 -2.85 9.11 -9.46
C ALA A 110 -3.33 8.10 -10.51
N LEU A 111 -4.08 8.57 -11.50
CA LEU A 111 -4.32 7.79 -12.71
C LEU A 111 -3.12 7.96 -13.64
N ARG A 112 -2.49 6.84 -14.03
CA ARG A 112 -1.27 6.83 -14.85
C ARG A 112 -1.49 5.99 -16.09
N LYS A 113 -1.00 6.48 -17.22
CA LYS A 113 -0.83 5.66 -18.43
C LYS A 113 0.46 4.85 -18.29
N LEU A 114 0.40 3.57 -18.61
CA LEU A 114 1.58 2.73 -18.80
C LEU A 114 1.98 2.88 -20.27
N GLU A 115 3.14 3.50 -20.47
CA GLU A 115 3.83 3.51 -21.78
C GLU A 115 4.47 2.13 -22.04
N THR A 116 5.55 2.04 -22.82
CA THR A 116 6.26 0.76 -23.07
C THR A 116 6.64 0.03 -21.79
N ALA A 117 7.16 0.76 -20.80
CA ALA A 117 7.49 0.24 -19.48
C ALA A 117 7.46 1.38 -18.45
N ARG A 118 7.49 1.03 -17.17
CA ARG A 118 7.74 1.96 -16.07
C ARG A 118 8.88 1.45 -15.21
N ILE A 119 9.59 2.36 -14.55
CA ILE A 119 10.51 2.00 -13.47
C ILE A 119 9.69 1.52 -12.28
N GLU A 120 9.89 0.26 -11.91
CA GLU A 120 9.22 -0.34 -10.75
C GLU A 120 10.00 -0.02 -9.48
N HIS A 121 11.32 -0.26 -9.50
CA HIS A 121 12.26 0.06 -8.41
C HIS A 121 13.63 0.44 -8.95
N VAL A 122 14.36 1.27 -8.20
CA VAL A 122 15.80 1.49 -8.38
C VAL A 122 16.48 1.07 -7.09
N THR A 123 17.45 0.17 -7.19
CA THR A 123 18.25 -0.28 -6.06
C THR A 123 19.71 0.06 -6.30
N THR A 124 20.42 0.33 -5.21
CA THR A 124 21.83 0.65 -5.24
C THR A 124 22.60 -0.31 -4.36
N ARG A 125 23.70 -0.86 -4.88
CA ARG A 125 24.68 -1.61 -4.10
C ARG A 125 25.98 -0.85 -4.10
N GLN A 126 26.53 -0.65 -2.91
CA GLN A 126 27.83 -0.01 -2.73
C GLN A 126 28.90 -1.09 -2.55
N VAL A 127 30.02 -0.95 -3.25
CA VAL A 127 31.21 -1.78 -3.07
C VAL A 127 32.34 -0.85 -2.61
N HIS A 128 32.78 -1.03 -1.38
CA HIS A 128 33.83 -0.20 -0.78
C HIS A 128 35.19 -0.82 -1.04
N ASN A 129 36.10 -0.04 -1.62
CA ASN A 129 37.44 -0.48 -2.01
C ASN A 129 38.48 -0.11 -0.95
N ALA A 130 39.65 -0.77 -0.99
CA ALA A 130 40.72 -0.56 -0.02
C ALA A 130 41.38 0.82 -0.11
N ASP A 131 41.29 1.48 -1.27
CA ASP A 131 41.78 2.85 -1.50
C ASP A 131 40.79 3.94 -1.04
N SER A 132 39.75 3.55 -0.29
CA SER A 132 38.64 4.41 0.15
C SER A 132 37.68 4.87 -0.96
N SER A 133 37.84 4.40 -2.20
CA SER A 133 36.82 4.60 -3.24
C SER A 133 35.59 3.72 -3.00
N VAL A 134 34.45 4.10 -3.60
CA VAL A 134 33.20 3.34 -3.55
C VAL A 134 32.63 3.20 -4.95
N ASP A 135 32.49 1.96 -5.43
CA ASP A 135 31.76 1.67 -6.65
C ASP A 135 30.27 1.55 -6.35
N LEU A 136 29.46 2.30 -7.10
CA LEU A 136 28.01 2.26 -6.97
C LEU A 136 27.41 1.47 -8.14
N GLN A 137 26.85 0.30 -7.82
CA GLN A 137 26.06 -0.49 -8.75
C GLN A 137 24.60 -0.05 -8.65
N VAL A 138 24.08 0.57 -9.71
CA VAL A 138 22.67 0.99 -9.80
C VAL A 138 21.91 -0.02 -10.65
N THR A 139 20.86 -0.62 -10.09
CA THR A 139 19.97 -1.56 -10.79
C THR A 139 18.59 -0.94 -10.89
N ALA A 140 18.11 -0.74 -12.12
CA ALA A 140 16.74 -0.34 -12.39
C ALA A 140 15.90 -1.57 -12.76
N THR A 141 14.87 -1.87 -11.98
CA THR A 141 13.87 -2.87 -12.31
C THR A 141 12.73 -2.20 -13.06
N LEU A 142 12.42 -2.71 -14.25
CA LEU A 142 11.32 -2.21 -15.08
C LEU A 142 10.13 -3.17 -15.04
N TYR A 143 8.93 -2.61 -15.04
CA TYR A 143 7.70 -3.34 -15.30
C TYR A 143 7.17 -2.97 -16.69
N SER A 144 6.86 -3.99 -17.48
CA SER A 144 6.09 -3.86 -18.70
C SER A 144 4.98 -4.89 -18.72
N LYS A 145 3.86 -4.56 -19.38
CA LYS A 145 2.80 -5.53 -19.66
C LYS A 145 3.14 -6.47 -20.82
N ASN A 146 3.85 -5.96 -21.83
CA ASN A 146 4.20 -6.70 -23.04
C ASN A 146 5.72 -6.65 -23.28
N PRO A 147 6.33 -7.67 -23.92
CA PRO A 147 7.70 -7.57 -24.38
C PRO A 147 7.91 -6.33 -25.25
N GLY A 148 9.03 -5.64 -25.07
CA GLY A 148 9.32 -4.41 -25.80
C GLY A 148 10.77 -3.99 -25.63
N ILE A 149 11.21 -3.06 -26.48
CA ILE A 149 12.52 -2.43 -26.39
C ILE A 149 12.32 -1.06 -25.76
N VAL A 150 13.04 -0.82 -24.67
CA VAL A 150 13.21 0.52 -24.07
C VAL A 150 14.52 1.10 -24.60
N PRO A 151 14.56 2.40 -24.98
CA PRO A 151 15.78 3.05 -25.45
C PRO A 151 16.91 3.04 -24.40
#